data_AF-A0A7X2FTP8-F1
#
_entry.id   AF-A0A7X2FTP8-F1
#
_cell.length_a   1.000
_cell.length_b   1.000
_cell.length_c   1.000
_cell.angle_alpha   90.00
_cell.angle_beta   90.00
_cell.angle_gamma   90.00
#
_symmetry.space_group_name_H-M   'P 1'
#
loop_
_entity.id
_entity.type
_entity.pdbx_description
1 polymer ?
#
loop_
_entity_poly.entity_id
_entity_poly.type
_entity_poly.pdbx_seq_one_letter_code
_entity_poly.pdbx_strand_id
1 'polypeptide(L)'
;MHQNNLSRRGLLTGKVRAREEQAAVLAIEPHCLAFAGTACRSCEDACEPRAIRFRPRTGGHYHPEITSDCTGCSDCIPVCPVGALTFTTGNRDAV
;
A
#
# COMPACT_ATOMS: atom_id res chain seq x y z
N MET A 1 -0.62 40.31 -2.21
CA MET A 1 0.80 39.97 -2.46
C MET A 1 1.26 38.98 -1.37
N HIS A 2 1.29 37.68 -1.65
CA HIS A 2 1.80 36.66 -0.72
C HIS A 2 3.33 36.64 -0.75
N GLN A 3 3.96 36.88 0.39
CA GLN A 3 5.42 36.82 0.57
C GLN A 3 5.84 35.35 0.79
N ASN A 4 6.44 34.74 -0.23
CA ASN A 4 7.03 33.41 -0.15
C ASN A 4 8.49 33.53 0.36
N ASN A 5 8.69 33.36 1.67
CA ASN A 5 9.97 33.57 2.35
C ASN A 5 10.80 32.27 2.44
N LEU A 6 11.28 31.77 1.30
CA LEU A 6 12.23 30.67 1.24
C LEU A 6 13.66 31.19 1.46
N SER A 7 14.12 31.16 2.72
CA SER A 7 15.47 31.64 3.08
C SER A 7 16.57 30.66 2.64
N ARG A 8 17.58 31.18 1.93
CA ARG A 8 18.76 30.43 1.42
C ARG A 8 19.55 29.69 2.50
N ARG A 9 19.44 30.10 3.78
CA ARG A 9 20.03 29.40 4.93
C ARG A 9 19.45 28.00 5.15
N GLY A 10 18.19 27.76 4.74
CA GLY A 10 17.55 26.44 4.86
C GLY A 10 18.13 25.38 3.94
N LEU A 11 18.62 25.77 2.75
CA LEU A 11 19.25 24.86 1.79
C LEU A 11 20.65 24.42 2.21
N LEU A 12 21.43 25.33 2.84
CA LEU A 12 22.81 25.06 3.23
C LEU A 12 22.94 24.28 4.56
N THR A 13 21.87 24.24 5.37
CA THR A 13 21.84 23.51 6.65
C THR A 13 21.27 22.10 6.53
N GLY A 14 21.05 21.58 5.32
CA GLY A 14 20.55 20.22 5.11
C GLY A 14 19.15 19.98 5.69
N LYS A 15 18.41 21.03 6.05
CA LYS A 15 17.01 20.95 6.48
C LYS A 15 16.09 20.82 5.27
N VAL A 16 16.43 19.95 4.33
CA VAL A 16 15.39 19.20 3.64
C VAL A 16 14.63 18.59 4.80
N ARG A 17 13.38 19.01 5.03
CA ARG A 17 12.49 18.25 5.89
C ARG A 17 12.56 16.87 5.29
N ALA A 18 13.33 15.97 5.91
CA ALA A 18 13.26 14.58 5.58
C ALA A 18 11.75 14.34 5.62
N ARG A 19 11.14 14.09 4.46
CA ARG A 19 9.95 13.28 4.40
C ARG A 19 10.42 11.92 4.86
N GLU A 20 10.68 11.84 6.17
CA GLU A 20 10.29 10.82 7.08
C GLU A 20 9.77 9.63 6.29
N GLU A 21 10.62 8.61 6.25
CA GLU A 21 10.41 7.17 6.21
C GLU A 21 8.97 6.68 6.53
N GLN A 22 7.98 7.28 5.92
CA GLN A 22 6.58 6.92 6.00
C GLN A 22 6.43 5.83 4.97
N ALA A 23 6.80 4.62 5.38
CA ALA A 23 6.51 3.43 4.62
C ALA A 23 4.99 3.36 4.42
N ALA A 24 4.53 3.75 3.23
CA ALA A 24 3.15 3.54 2.84
C ALA A 24 2.91 2.03 2.84
N VAL A 25 1.97 1.57 3.66
CA VAL A 25 1.64 0.15 3.76
C VAL A 25 0.41 -0.11 2.90
N LEU A 26 0.51 -1.07 1.98
CA LEU A 26 -0.64 -1.56 1.24
C LEU A 26 -1.54 -2.34 2.20
N ALA A 27 -2.84 -2.04 2.20
CA ALA A 27 -3.86 -2.72 2.98
C ALA A 27 -4.94 -3.30 2.06
N ILE A 28 -5.55 -4.41 2.51
CA ILE A 28 -6.66 -5.08 1.84
C ILE A 28 -7.93 -4.83 2.66
N GLU A 29 -8.94 -4.27 2.02
CA GLU A 29 -10.21 -3.94 2.64
C GLU A 29 -11.17 -5.16 2.72
N PRO A 30 -12.12 -5.18 3.67
CA PRO A 30 -13.01 -6.32 3.91
C PRO A 30 -13.90 -6.73 2.73
N HIS A 31 -14.11 -5.84 1.74
CA HIS A 31 -14.88 -6.14 0.52
C HIS A 31 -14.05 -6.85 -0.57
N CYS A 32 -12.87 -7.36 -0.25
CA CYS A 32 -12.12 -8.23 -1.16
C CYS A 32 -12.91 -9.52 -1.47
N LEU A 33 -13.05 -9.83 -2.75
CA LEU A 33 -13.78 -11.01 -3.25
C LEU A 33 -13.28 -12.34 -2.67
N ALA A 34 -12.01 -12.43 -2.29
CA ALA A 34 -11.45 -13.66 -1.72
C ALA A 34 -11.99 -13.97 -0.31
N PHE A 35 -12.36 -12.95 0.46
CA PHE A 35 -13.05 -13.16 1.74
C PHE A 35 -14.46 -13.75 1.54
N ALA A 36 -15.06 -13.52 0.37
CA ALA A 36 -16.31 -14.16 -0.06
C ALA A 36 -16.08 -15.48 -0.83
N GLY A 37 -14.85 -16.03 -0.80
CA GLY A 37 -14.53 -17.31 -1.45
C GLY A 37 -14.28 -17.25 -2.96
N THR A 38 -14.24 -16.07 -3.56
CA THR A 38 -13.98 -15.92 -5.00
C THR A 38 -12.48 -15.73 -5.27
N ALA A 39 -11.89 -16.63 -6.05
CA ALA A 39 -10.47 -16.60 -6.41
C ALA A 39 -10.16 -15.62 -7.57
N CYS A 40 -10.33 -14.31 -7.34
CA CYS A 40 -10.11 -13.27 -8.35
C CYS A 40 -8.64 -13.14 -8.79
N ARG A 41 -7.71 -13.08 -7.83
CA ARG A 41 -6.24 -13.07 -8.01
C ARG A 41 -5.63 -12.00 -8.94
N SER A 42 -6.42 -11.10 -9.53
CA SER A 42 -5.92 -10.08 -10.47
C SER A 42 -4.82 -9.18 -9.90
N CYS A 43 -4.89 -8.84 -8.60
CA CYS A 43 -3.86 -8.06 -7.94
C CYS A 43 -2.58 -8.86 -7.64
N GLU A 44 -2.66 -10.18 -7.46
CA GLU A 44 -1.49 -11.05 -7.36
C GLU A 44 -0.77 -11.13 -8.72
N ASP A 45 -1.53 -11.28 -9.81
CA ASP A 45 -0.98 -11.37 -11.17
C ASP A 45 -0.29 -10.07 -11.61
N ALA A 46 -0.83 -8.91 -11.24
CA ALA A 46 -0.25 -7.60 -11.54
C ALA A 46 0.93 -7.21 -10.63
N CYS A 47 1.15 -7.92 -9.52
CA CYS A 47 2.19 -7.59 -8.57
C CYS A 47 3.54 -8.18 -9.02
N GLU A 48 4.36 -7.39 -9.72
CA GLU A 48 5.70 -7.80 -10.16
C GLU A 48 6.62 -8.31 -9.03
N PRO A 49 6.76 -7.66 -7.85
CA PRO A 49 7.54 -8.22 -6.74
C PRO A 49 6.85 -9.44 -6.10
N ARG A 50 5.62 -9.73 -6.52
CA ARG A 50 4.79 -10.83 -6.03
C ARG A 50 4.57 -10.76 -4.52
N ALA A 51 4.36 -9.56 -4.01
CA ALA A 51 4.14 -9.33 -2.59
C ALA A 51 2.71 -9.73 -2.14
N ILE A 52 1.74 -9.76 -3.06
CA ILE A 52 0.36 -10.18 -2.77
C ILE A 52 0.26 -11.68 -3.01
N ARG A 53 -0.19 -12.44 -2.01
CA ARG A 53 -0.32 -13.90 -2.05
C ARG A 53 -1.71 -14.34 -1.64
N PHE A 54 -2.30 -15.25 -2.39
CA PHE A 54 -3.55 -15.91 -2.00
C PHE A 54 -3.23 -17.29 -1.41
N ARG A 55 -3.24 -17.38 -0.07
CA ARG A 55 -2.98 -18.64 0.64
C ARG A 55 -4.28 -19.44 0.81
N PRO A 56 -4.31 -20.73 0.44
CA PRO A 56 -5.42 -21.60 0.78
C PRO A 56 -5.56 -21.70 2.30
N ARG A 57 -6.77 -21.55 2.82
CA ARG A 57 -7.10 -21.85 4.22
C ARG A 57 -8.03 -23.05 4.33
N THR A 58 -8.08 -23.63 5.51
CA THR A 58 -9.08 -24.65 5.85
C THR A 58 -10.48 -24.08 5.63
N GLY A 59 -11.34 -24.83 4.94
CA GLY A 59 -12.65 -24.34 4.49
C GLY A 59 -12.71 -23.92 3.01
N GLY A 60 -11.61 -24.02 2.26
CA GLY A 60 -11.61 -23.88 0.80
C GLY A 60 -11.56 -22.43 0.30
N HIS A 61 -11.53 -21.45 1.20
CA HIS A 61 -11.37 -20.05 0.85
C HIS A 61 -9.89 -19.66 0.79
N TYR A 62 -9.58 -18.71 -0.09
CA TYR A 62 -8.26 -18.12 -0.18
C TYR A 62 -8.23 -16.85 0.65
N HIS A 63 -7.17 -16.65 1.44
CA HIS A 63 -6.95 -15.39 2.14
C HIS A 63 -5.83 -14.62 1.45
N PRO A 64 -6.07 -13.36 1.04
CA PRO A 64 -5.02 -12.50 0.54
C PRO A 64 -4.11 -12.06 1.68
N GLU A 65 -2.80 -12.09 1.45
CA GLU A 65 -1.76 -11.69 2.40
C GLU A 65 -0.73 -10.83 1.65
N ILE A 66 -0.19 -9.80 2.31
CA ILE A 66 0.84 -8.92 1.76
C ILE A 66 2.16 -9.21 2.48
N THR A 67 3.21 -9.53 1.74
CA THR A 67 4.55 -9.77 2.28
C THR A 67 5.36 -8.47 2.36
N SER A 68 6.50 -8.53 3.04
CA SER A 68 7.48 -7.44 3.10
C SER A 68 8.11 -7.09 1.75
N ASP A 69 7.88 -7.88 0.71
CA ASP A 69 8.40 -7.61 -0.65
C ASP A 69 7.60 -6.50 -1.36
N CYS A 70 6.55 -5.98 -0.73
CA CYS A 70 5.75 -4.89 -1.29
C CYS A 70 6.59 -3.61 -1.38
N THR A 71 6.82 -3.15 -2.60
CA THR A 71 7.59 -1.92 -2.88
C THR A 71 6.71 -0.66 -2.92
N GLY A 72 5.39 -0.81 -2.87
CA GLY A 72 4.46 0.30 -3.02
C GLY A 72 4.29 0.83 -4.45
N CYS A 73 4.59 0.05 -5.50
CA CYS A 73 4.52 0.47 -6.90
C CYS A 73 3.11 0.80 -7.43
N SER A 74 2.05 0.40 -6.72
CA SER A 74 0.63 0.68 -7.01
C SER A 74 0.01 0.02 -8.26
N ASP A 75 0.72 -0.84 -8.99
CA ASP A 75 0.18 -1.55 -10.18
C ASP A 75 -1.03 -2.45 -9.87
N CYS A 76 -1.12 -2.92 -8.63
CA CYS A 76 -2.23 -3.75 -8.16
C CYS A 76 -3.56 -2.99 -7.97
N ILE A 77 -3.53 -1.67 -7.79
CA ILE A 77 -4.71 -0.83 -7.53
C ILE A 77 -5.67 -0.81 -8.73
N PRO A 78 -5.25 -0.42 -9.95
CA PRO A 78 -6.17 -0.27 -11.08
C PRO A 78 -6.76 -1.61 -11.56
N VAL A 79 -6.10 -2.74 -11.28
CA VAL A 79 -6.58 -4.07 -11.69
C VAL A 79 -7.57 -4.68 -10.69
N CYS A 80 -7.79 -4.06 -9.53
CA CYS A 80 -8.72 -4.57 -8.53
C CYS A 80 -10.17 -4.25 -8.94
N PRO A 81 -11.01 -5.23 -9.32
CA PRO A 81 -12.35 -4.96 -9.87
C PRO A 81 -13.34 -4.39 -8.83
N VAL A 82 -13.02 -4.52 -7.55
CA VAL A 82 -13.86 -4.04 -6.43
C VAL A 82 -13.19 -2.93 -5.62
N GLY A 83 -12.01 -2.46 -6.03
CA GLY A 83 -11.29 -1.40 -5.33
C GLY A 83 -11.00 -1.71 -3.85
N ALA A 84 -10.60 -2.94 -3.53
CA ALA A 84 -10.34 -3.40 -2.16
C ALA A 84 -8.89 -3.23 -1.70
N LEU A 85 -8.10 -2.39 -2.38
CA LEU A 85 -6.69 -2.15 -2.08
C LEU A 85 -6.47 -0.66 -1.83
N THR A 86 -5.78 -0.32 -0.74
CA THR A 86 -5.48 1.07 -0.35
C THR A 86 -4.07 1.20 0.21
N PHE A 87 -3.45 2.37 0.03
CA PHE A 87 -2.20 2.70 0.70
C PHE A 87 -2.49 3.56 1.92
N THR A 88 -2.17 3.04 3.11
CA THR A 88 -2.22 3.83 4.34
C THR A 88 -0.87 4.47 4.61
N THR A 89 -0.87 5.75 4.99
CA THR A 89 0.32 6.38 5.57
C THR A 89 0.37 5.93 7.02
N GLY A 90 1.32 5.06 7.37
CA GLY A 90 1.42 4.55 8.72
C GLY A 90 1.69 5.67 9.73
N ASN A 91 0.65 6.16 10.40
CA ASN A 91 0.79 6.61 11.78
C ASN A 91 0.47 5.40 12.67
N ARG A 92 1.38 5.04 13.58
CA ARG A 92 1.31 3.84 14.43
C ARG A 92 0.30 3.98 15.58
N ASP A 93 -0.85 4.62 15.34
CA ASP A 93 -1.88 4.86 16.35
C ASP A 93 -3.15 4.06 16.04
N ALA A 94 -2.99 2.76 15.80
CA ALA A 94 -4.08 1.80 15.80
C ALA A 94 -3.84 0.79 16.94
N VAL A 95 -4.19 1.19 18.17
CA VAL A 95 -4.50 0.28 19.28
C VAL A 95 -5.62 0.85 20.13
#